data_AF-B4W589-F1
#
_entry.id   AF-B4W589-F1
#
_cell.length_a   1.000
_cell.length_b   1.000
_cell.length_c   1.000
_cell.angle_alpha   90.00
_cell.angle_beta   90.00
_cell.angle_gamma   90.00
#
_symmetry.space_group_name_H-M   'P 1'
#
loop_
_entity.id
_entity.type
_entity.pdbx_description
1 polymer ?
#
loop_
_entity_poly.entity_id
_entity_poly.type
_entity_poly.pdbx_seq_one_letter_code
_entity_poly.pdbx_strand_id
1 'polypeptide(L)'
;MQEATNRTDQLPISARAVQRAIAELRDVYQRAVEEDQWQILAQVYKSKEIGNDNLHRSLLFNRCLLEYRYINQQGEKHTWYDVHPIIVDVSKFQDALKQGNDANRP
;
A
#
# COMPACT_ATOMS: atom_id res chain seq x y z
N MET A 1 -3.49 4.34 14.50
CA MET A 1 -3.92 2.95 14.78
C MET A 1 -4.62 2.85 16.14
N GLN A 2 -5.61 3.70 16.44
CA GLN A 2 -6.31 3.66 17.74
C GLN A 2 -7.85 3.79 17.64
N GLU A 3 -8.43 3.97 16.44
CA GLU A 3 -9.88 4.20 16.34
C GLU A 3 -10.74 2.92 16.30
N ALA A 4 -10.18 1.76 15.93
CA ALA A 4 -10.98 0.54 15.76
C ALA A 4 -11.41 -0.11 17.08
N THR A 5 -10.69 0.11 18.18
CA THR A 5 -10.96 -0.56 19.47
C THR A 5 -12.09 0.11 20.26
N ASN A 6 -12.52 1.34 19.90
CA ASN A 6 -13.44 2.14 20.72
C ASN A 6 -14.91 2.13 20.27
N ARG A 7 -15.30 1.38 19.23
CA ARG A 7 -16.65 1.50 18.65
C ARG A 7 -17.51 0.24 18.64
N THR A 8 -17.14 -0.83 19.34
CA THR A 8 -18.08 -1.93 19.59
C THR A 8 -17.70 -2.70 20.86
N ASP A 9 -18.35 -2.40 21.98
CA ASP A 9 -18.24 -3.17 23.25
C ASP A 9 -18.98 -4.52 23.20
N GLN A 10 -19.42 -4.97 22.02
CA GLN A 10 -20.13 -6.23 21.83
C GLN A 10 -19.47 -7.08 20.76
N LEU A 11 -18.89 -8.20 21.21
CA LEU A 11 -18.47 -9.31 20.36
C LEU A 11 -19.70 -10.11 19.91
N PRO A 12 -19.68 -10.69 18.70
CA PRO A 12 -18.61 -10.63 17.71
C PRO A 12 -18.61 -9.33 16.89
N ILE A 13 -17.42 -8.92 16.41
CA ILE A 13 -17.29 -7.79 15.48
C ILE A 13 -18.09 -8.12 14.22
N SER A 14 -19.09 -7.28 13.91
CA SER A 14 -19.92 -7.50 12.72
C SER A 14 -19.12 -7.28 11.43
N ALA A 15 -19.44 -8.04 10.38
CA ALA A 15 -18.88 -7.83 9.05
C ALA A 15 -19.06 -6.38 8.57
N ARG A 16 -20.20 -5.75 8.90
CA ARG A 16 -20.48 -4.34 8.59
C ARG A 16 -19.48 -3.38 9.26
N ALA A 17 -19.13 -3.63 10.53
CA ALA A 17 -18.16 -2.82 11.25
C ALA A 17 -16.76 -2.95 10.61
N VAL A 18 -16.35 -4.16 10.22
CA VAL A 18 -15.09 -4.40 9.50
C VAL A 18 -15.06 -3.67 8.16
N GLN A 19 -16.09 -3.83 7.34
CA GLN A 19 -16.18 -3.18 6.03
C GLN A 19 -16.13 -1.66 6.12
N ARG A 20 -16.81 -1.08 7.13
CA ARG A 20 -16.75 0.35 7.40
C ARG A 20 -15.35 0.80 7.80
N ALA A 21 -14.67 0.08 8.69
CA ALA A 21 -13.30 0.40 9.09
C ALA A 21 -12.31 0.32 7.91
N ILE A 22 -12.48 -0.65 7.01
CA ILE A 22 -11.70 -0.77 5.77
C ILE A 22 -11.95 0.45 4.87
N ALA A 23 -13.21 0.84 4.68
CA ALA A 23 -13.56 2.00 3.85
C ALA A 23 -13.00 3.31 4.42
N GLU A 24 -13.10 3.52 5.74
CA GLU A 24 -12.54 4.69 6.43
C GLU A 24 -11.01 4.71 6.29
N LEU A 25 -10.33 3.56 6.44
CA LEU A 25 -8.89 3.47 6.24
C LEU A 25 -8.49 3.74 4.80
N ARG A 26 -9.23 3.22 3.82
CA ARG A 26 -8.97 3.44 2.39
C ARG A 26 -9.01 4.93 2.04
N ASP A 27 -9.98 5.67 2.56
CA ASP A 27 -10.10 7.11 2.35
C ASP A 27 -8.89 7.90 2.89
N VAL A 28 -8.33 7.48 4.04
CA VAL A 28 -7.08 8.06 4.57
C VAL A 28 -5.93 7.91 3.57
N TYR A 29 -5.73 6.70 3.03
CA TYR A 29 -4.66 6.45 2.08
C TYR A 29 -4.88 7.14 0.73
N GLN A 30 -6.12 7.17 0.24
CA GLN A 30 -6.45 7.84 -1.01
C GLN A 30 -6.16 9.35 -0.96
N ARG A 31 -6.30 9.99 0.21
CA ARG A 31 -5.96 11.41 0.42
C ARG A 31 -4.46 11.65 0.66
N ALA A 32 -3.73 10.63 1.12
CA ALA A 32 -2.30 10.72 1.42
C ALA A 32 -1.40 10.57 0.19
N VAL A 33 -1.94 10.02 -0.92
CA VAL A 33 -1.21 9.79 -2.16
C VAL A 33 -1.52 10.90 -3.16
N GLU A 34 -0.47 11.59 -3.62
CA GLU A 34 -0.58 12.63 -4.67
C GLU A 34 -0.77 11.99 -6.06
N GLU A 35 -1.25 12.79 -7.03
CA GLU A 35 -1.69 12.24 -8.33
C GLU A 35 -0.53 11.59 -9.12
N ASP A 36 0.66 12.16 -9.04
CA ASP A 36 1.88 11.65 -9.69
C ASP A 36 2.45 10.40 -8.99
N GLN A 37 2.12 10.21 -7.70
CA GLN A 37 2.61 9.08 -6.90
C GLN A 37 1.93 7.76 -7.25
N TRP A 38 0.73 7.76 -7.86
CA TRP A 38 0.05 6.52 -8.25
C TRP A 38 0.85 5.68 -9.24
N GLN A 39 1.51 6.34 -10.20
CA GLN A 39 2.40 5.69 -11.17
C GLN A 39 3.62 5.06 -10.47
N ILE A 40 4.20 5.77 -9.50
CA ILE A 40 5.34 5.26 -8.72
C ILE A 40 4.94 4.05 -7.89
N LEU A 41 3.79 4.09 -7.20
CA LEU A 41 3.28 2.93 -6.47
C LEU A 41 3.07 1.72 -7.40
N ALA A 42 2.52 1.94 -8.60
CA ALA A 42 2.35 0.88 -9.59
C ALA A 42 3.70 0.31 -10.07
N GLN A 43 4.73 1.14 -10.22
CA GLN A 43 6.09 0.70 -10.57
C GLN A 43 6.70 -0.15 -9.45
N VAL A 44 6.66 0.32 -8.20
CA VAL A 44 7.19 -0.43 -7.04
C VAL A 44 6.44 -1.73 -6.84
N TYR A 45 5.11 -1.76 -7.04
CA TYR A 45 4.33 -2.99 -6.96
C TYR A 45 4.83 -4.06 -7.95
N LYS A 46 5.33 -3.66 -9.13
CA LYS A 46 5.85 -4.57 -10.14
C LYS A 46 7.32 -4.94 -9.90
N SER A 47 8.17 -3.96 -9.61
CA SER A 47 9.62 -4.16 -9.45
C SER A 47 9.99 -4.75 -8.08
N LYS A 48 9.19 -4.46 -7.05
CA LYS A 48 9.49 -4.69 -5.62
C LYS A 48 10.71 -3.92 -5.11
N GLU A 49 11.12 -2.88 -5.84
CA GLU A 49 12.30 -2.06 -5.60
C GLU A 49 11.94 -0.58 -5.51
N ILE A 50 12.75 0.19 -4.78
CA ILE A 50 12.59 1.65 -4.62
C ILE A 50 13.90 2.38 -4.92
N GLY A 51 13.79 3.64 -5.34
CA GLY A 51 14.93 4.56 -5.42
C GLY A 51 15.31 5.14 -4.06
N ASN A 52 16.55 5.63 -3.95
CA ASN A 52 17.02 6.38 -2.76
C ASN A 52 16.73 7.89 -2.92
N ASP A 53 15.48 8.24 -3.14
CA ASP A 53 15.02 9.62 -3.31
C ASP A 53 13.97 10.01 -2.26
N ASN A 54 13.67 11.30 -2.19
CA ASN A 54 12.74 11.84 -1.20
C ASN A 54 11.30 11.36 -1.43
N LEU A 55 10.92 11.03 -2.66
CA LEU A 55 9.58 10.57 -3.00
C LEU A 55 9.32 9.20 -2.39
N HIS A 56 10.21 8.23 -2.62
CA HIS A 56 10.11 6.90 -2.03
C HIS A 56 10.20 6.94 -0.49
N ARG A 57 11.06 7.80 0.06
CA ARG A 57 11.15 8.01 1.53
C ARG A 57 9.85 8.55 2.12
N SER A 58 9.20 9.50 1.43
CA SER A 58 7.89 10.03 1.84
C SER A 58 6.81 8.94 1.81
N LEU A 59 6.79 8.11 0.75
CA LEU A 59 5.86 7.00 0.62
C LEU A 59 6.07 5.88 1.65
N LEU A 60 7.30 5.66 2.12
CA LEU A 60 7.57 4.79 3.27
C LEU A 60 7.08 5.44 4.57
N PHE A 61 7.31 6.73 4.76
CA PHE A 61 6.93 7.46 5.97
C PHE A 61 5.41 7.48 6.17
N ASN A 62 4.64 7.75 5.11
CA ASN A 62 3.18 7.72 5.13
C ASN A 62 2.59 6.30 5.01
N ARG A 63 3.46 5.27 4.96
CA ARG A 63 3.12 3.83 4.86
C ARG A 63 2.33 3.46 3.61
N CYS A 64 2.41 4.25 2.55
CA CYS A 64 1.90 3.83 1.24
C CYS A 64 2.77 2.73 0.62
N LEU A 65 4.07 2.74 0.94
CA LEU A 65 4.98 1.64 0.74
C LEU A 65 5.33 0.96 2.06
N LEU A 66 5.59 -0.33 1.99
CA LEU A 66 6.03 -1.17 3.09
C LEU A 66 7.36 -1.83 2.73
N GLU A 67 8.23 -1.95 3.73
CA GLU A 67 9.50 -2.66 3.60
C GLU A 67 9.41 -4.02 4.29
N TYR A 68 9.71 -5.07 3.55
CA TYR A 68 9.75 -6.44 4.02
C TYR A 68 11.18 -6.91 4.13
N ARG A 69 11.49 -7.64 5.20
CA ARG A 69 12.82 -8.16 5.47
C ARG A 69 12.73 -9.61 5.90
N TYR A 70 13.62 -10.43 5.37
CA TYR A 70 13.81 -11.79 5.86
C TYR A 70 15.29 -12.17 5.78
N ILE A 71 15.67 -13.20 6.54
CA ILE A 71 16.99 -13.81 6.44
C ILE A 71 16.81 -15.15 5.76
N ASN A 72 17.55 -15.40 4.67
CA ASN A 72 17.48 -16.67 3.96
C ASN A 72 18.24 -17.78 4.73
N GLN A 73 18.17 -19.01 4.23
CA GLN A 73 18.85 -20.16 4.87
C GLN A 73 20.38 -20.03 4.92
N GLN A 74 20.96 -19.15 4.09
CA GLN A 74 22.41 -18.87 4.04
C GLN A 74 22.82 -17.76 5.02
N GLY A 75 21.87 -17.18 5.76
CA GLY A 75 22.11 -16.09 6.70
C GLY A 75 22.13 -14.71 6.05
N GLU A 76 21.79 -14.60 4.77
CA GLU A 76 21.76 -13.32 4.04
C GLU A 76 20.46 -12.57 4.31
N LYS A 77 20.58 -11.26 4.57
CA LYS A 77 19.41 -10.39 4.72
C LYS A 77 18.90 -9.97 3.34
N HIS A 78 17.65 -10.30 3.06
CA HIS A 78 16.91 -9.87 1.87
C HIS A 78 15.91 -8.78 2.26
N THR A 79 15.80 -7.74 1.44
CA THR A 79 14.87 -6.62 1.63
C THR A 79 14.14 -6.35 0.32
N TRP A 80 12.83 -6.20 0.38
CA TRP A 80 12.00 -5.84 -0.77
C TRP A 80 10.84 -4.96 -0.32
N TYR A 81 10.18 -4.32 -1.28
CA TYR A 81 9.16 -3.32 -1.01
C TYR A 81 7.85 -3.67 -1.70
N ASP A 82 6.74 -3.28 -1.09
CA ASP A 82 5.43 -3.40 -1.73
C ASP A 82 4.50 -2.26 -1.34
N VAL A 83 3.42 -2.13 -2.09
CA VAL A 83 2.34 -1.20 -1.81
C VAL A 83 1.49 -1.74 -0.66
N HIS A 84 1.04 -0.85 0.25
CA HIS A 84 0.17 -1.26 1.34
C HIS A 84 -1.12 -1.93 0.81
N PRO A 85 -1.56 -3.09 1.34
CA PRO A 85 -2.69 -3.86 0.79
C PRO A 85 -3.98 -3.07 0.62
N ILE A 86 -4.27 -2.13 1.52
CA ILE A 86 -5.46 -1.25 1.44
C ILE A 86 -5.50 -0.40 0.15
N ILE A 87 -4.34 -0.10 -0.43
CA ILE A 87 -4.18 0.70 -1.64
C ILE A 87 -4.38 -0.15 -2.89
N VAL A 88 -4.13 -1.46 -2.81
CA VAL A 88 -4.26 -2.37 -3.98
C VAL A 88 -5.66 -2.31 -4.56
N ASP A 89 -6.70 -2.19 -3.73
CA ASP A 89 -8.09 -2.13 -4.20
C ASP A 89 -8.57 -0.70 -4.54
N VAL A 90 -7.69 0.31 -4.54
CA VAL A 90 -8.04 1.68 -4.89
C VAL A 90 -8.09 1.84 -6.41
N SER A 91 -9.15 2.45 -6.95
CA SER A 91 -9.37 2.59 -8.39
C SER A 91 -8.22 3.30 -9.10
N LYS A 92 -7.73 4.42 -8.55
CA LYS A 92 -6.58 5.16 -9.10
C LYS A 92 -5.33 4.30 -9.25
N PHE A 93 -5.05 3.46 -8.25
CA PHE A 93 -3.93 2.53 -8.30
C PHE A 93 -4.14 1.45 -9.37
N GLN A 94 -5.34 0.89 -9.47
CA GLN A 94 -5.70 -0.07 -10.51
C GLN A 94 -5.57 0.51 -11.92
N ASP A 95 -5.92 1.79 -12.09
CA ASP A 95 -5.78 2.48 -13.37
C ASP A 95 -4.31 2.73 -13.71
N ALA A 96 -3.49 3.14 -12.73
CA ALA A 96 -2.04 3.28 -12.91
C ALA A 96 -1.36 1.93 -13.24
N LEU A 97 -1.78 0.82 -12.61
CA LEU A 97 -1.26 -0.51 -12.91
C LEU A 97 -1.51 -0.92 -14.36
N LYS A 98 -2.71 -0.64 -14.88
CA LYS A 98 -3.10 -0.93 -16.29
C LYS A 98 -2.31 -0.08 -17.28
N GLN A 99 -2.20 1.23 -17.04
CA GLN A 99 -1.43 2.13 -17.90
C GLN A 99 0.03 1.67 -18.04
N GLY A 100 0.65 1.24 -16.94
CA GLY A 100 2.01 0.68 -16.98
C GLY A 100 2.13 -0.71 -17.63
N ASN A 101 1.03 -1.41 -17.89
CA ASN A 101 1.04 -2.68 -18.65
C ASN A 101 0.91 -2.40 -20.16
N ASP A 102 0.12 -1.39 -20.55
CA ASP A 102 -0.06 -1.01 -21.95
C ASP A 102 1.20 -0.38 -22.55
N ALA A 103 1.99 0.35 -21.76
CA ALA A 103 3.28 0.92 -22.19
C ALA A 103 4.38 -0.14 -22.45
N ASN A 104 4.18 -1.40 -22.06
CA ASN A 104 5.16 -2.48 -22.20
C ASN A 104 4.71 -3.56 -23.21
N ARG A 105 3.76 -3.22 -24.10
CA ARG A 105 3.27 -4.13 -25.15
C ARG A 105 3.98 -3.78 -26.49
N PRO A 106 4.76 -4.70 -27.09
CA PRO A 106 5.42 -4.48 -28.38
C PRO A 106 4.44 -4.39 -29.54
#